data_AF-A0A920T1A4-F1
#
_entry.id   AF-A0A920T1A4-F1
#
_cell.length_a   1.000
_cell.length_b   1.000
_cell.length_c   1.000
_cell.angle_alpha   90.00
_cell.angle_beta   90.00
_cell.angle_gamma   90.00
#
_symmetry.space_group_name_H-M   'P 1'
#
loop_
_entity.id
_entity.type
_entity.pdbx_description
1 polymer ?
#
loop_
_entity_poly.entity_id
_entity_poly.type
_entity_poly.pdbx_seq_one_letter_code
_entity_poly.pdbx_strand_id
1 'polypeptide(L)' 'MHVREAIMMTASMADSANNDYGHGILNAAAAIEYEVMSFWR' A
#
# COMPACT_ATOMS: atom_id res chain seq x y z
N MET A 1 -5.29 4.50 -10.84
CA MET A 1 -5.33 3.73 -9.58
C MET A 1 -5.83 4.59 -8.45
N HIS A 2 -6.56 4.03 -7.50
CA HIS A 2 -6.98 4.76 -6.31
C HIS A 2 -5.86 4.72 -5.27
N VAL A 3 -5.48 5.88 -4.71
CA VAL A 3 -4.45 6.04 -3.66
C VAL A 3 -4.56 5.00 -2.53
N ARG A 4 -5.79 4.59 -2.22
CA ARG A 4 -6.10 3.54 -1.24
C ARG A 4 -5.49 2.17 -1.58
N GLU A 5 -5.50 1.74 -2.84
CA GLU A 5 -4.90 0.46 -3.24
C GLU A 5 -3.38 0.49 -3.12
N ALA A 6 -2.74 1.57 -3.55
CA ALA A 6 -1.29 1.74 -3.42
C ALA A 6 -0.84 1.65 -1.96
N ILE A 7 -1.62 2.24 -1.04
CA ILE A 7 -1.38 2.18 0.39
C ILE A 7 -1.55 0.73 0.92
N MET A 8 -2.60 0.03 0.50
CA MET A 8 -2.88 -1.33 0.98
C MET A 8 -1.87 -2.36 0.48
N MET A 9 -1.36 -2.21 -0.74
CA MET A 9 -0.41 -3.15 -1.36
C MET A 9 1.02 -3.00 -0.84
N THR A 10 1.33 -1.88 -0.18
CA THR A 10 2.70 -1.52 0.22
C THR A 10 2.90 -1.44 1.72
N ALA A 11 1.83 -1.52 2.49
CA ALA A 11 1.88 -1.55 3.95
C ALA A 11 2.74 -2.72 4.46
N SER A 12 3.47 -2.51 5.55
CA SER A 12 4.57 -3.39 5.99
C SER A 12 4.14 -4.77 6.51
N MET A 13 2.84 -5.06 6.59
CA MET A 13 2.28 -6.28 7.18
C MET A 13 1.18 -6.84 6.27
N ALA A 14 1.51 -7.44 5.13
CA ALA A 14 0.49 -7.82 4.16
C ALA A 14 0.61 -9.26 3.67
N ASP A 15 0.21 -10.20 4.53
CA ASP A 15 -0.50 -11.41 4.07
C ASP A 15 -2.01 -11.34 4.42
N SER A 16 -2.43 -10.67 5.51
CA SER A 16 -3.85 -10.47 5.84
C SER A 16 -4.08 -9.28 6.79
N ALA A 17 -5.28 -8.67 6.72
CA ALA A 17 -5.65 -7.57 7.62
C ALA A 17 -6.07 -8.08 9.02
N ASN A 18 -5.72 -7.34 10.08
CA ASN A 18 -6.13 -7.64 11.46
C ASN A 18 -6.75 -6.43 12.19
N ASN A 19 -7.24 -6.66 13.41
CA ASN A 19 -7.90 -5.61 14.21
C ASN A 19 -6.94 -4.68 14.97
N ASP A 20 -5.65 -5.02 15.04
CA ASP A 20 -4.66 -4.21 15.76
C ASP A 20 -4.05 -3.15 14.85
N TYR A 21 -3.78 -3.49 13.58
CA TYR A 21 -3.05 -2.67 12.61
C TYR A 21 -3.67 -2.64 11.20
N GLY A 22 -4.86 -3.21 10.98
CA GLY A 22 -5.47 -3.22 9.64
C GLY A 22 -4.58 -3.98 8.64
N HIS A 23 -4.24 -3.34 7.52
CA HIS A 23 -3.29 -3.88 6.50
C HIS A 23 -1.81 -3.68 6.87
N GLY A 24 -1.52 -3.20 8.09
CA GLY A 24 -0.18 -2.89 8.54
C GLY A 24 0.12 -1.40 8.60
N ILE A 25 1.40 -1.09 8.79
CA ILE A 25 1.89 0.28 8.89
C ILE A 25 2.07 0.83 7.48
N LEU A 26 1.58 2.05 7.24
CA LEU A 26 1.73 2.76 5.96
C LEU A 26 3.20 2.88 5.56
N ASN A 27 3.53 2.35 4.39
CA ASN A 27 4.81 2.62 3.73
C ASN A 27 4.61 3.68 2.63
N ALA A 28 4.72 4.95 3.00
CA ALA A 28 4.46 6.06 2.08
C ALA A 28 5.39 6.07 0.86
N ALA A 29 6.67 5.69 1.04
CA ALA A 29 7.63 5.64 -0.06
C ALA A 29 7.24 4.58 -1.09
N ALA A 30 6.95 3.35 -0.64
CA ALA A 30 6.53 2.29 -1.53
C ALA A 30 5.16 2.57 -2.18
N ALA A 31 4.23 3.23 -1.47
CA ALA A 31 2.94 3.64 -2.05
C ALA A 31 3.10 4.63 -3.22
N ILE A 32 4.01 5.60 -3.09
CA ILE A 32 4.34 6.54 -4.17
C ILE A 32 4.99 5.80 -5.34
N GLU A 33 5.95 4.91 -5.08
CA GLU A 33 6.59 4.10 -6.12
C GLU A 33 5.57 3.25 -6.88
N TYR A 34 4.64 2.61 -6.18
CA TYR A 34 3.58 1.80 -6.77
C TYR A 34 2.63 2.64 -7.65
N GLU A 35 2.26 3.84 -7.19
CA GLU A 35 1.45 4.77 -7.98
C GLU A 35 2.17 5.21 -9.26
N VAL A 36 3.43 5.65 -9.13
CA VAL A 36 4.26 6.08 -10.25
C VAL A 36 4.41 4.93 -11.25
N MET A 37 4.82 3.74 -10.80
CA MET A 37 5.00 2.58 -11.69
C MET A 37 3.70 2.15 -12.40
N SER A 38 2.55 2.30 -11.76
CA SER A 38 1.27 1.99 -12.39
C SER A 38 0.76 3.09 -13.30
N PHE A 39 1.14 4.34 -13.10
CA PHE A 39 0.77 5.43 -14.02
C PHE A 39 1.46 5.25 -15.38
N TRP A 40 2.69 4.74 -15.37
CA TRP A 40 3.48 4.49 -16.58
C TRP A 40 3.16 3.16 -17.28
N ARG A 41 2.17 2.40 -16.80
CA ARG A 41 1.77 1.09 -17.33
C ARG A 41 0.35 1.13 -17.87
#